data_AF-A0A8T7DPT7-F1
#
_entry.id   AF-A0A8T7DPT7-F1
#
_cell.length_a   1.000
_cell.length_b   1.000
_cell.length_c   1.000
_cell.angle_alpha   90.00
_cell.angle_beta   90.00
_cell.angle_gamma   90.00
#
_symmetry.space_group_name_H-M   'P 1'
#
loop_
_entity.id
_entity.type
_entity.pdbx_description
1 polymer ?
#
loop_
_entity_poly.entity_id
_entity_poly.type
_entity_poly.pdbx_seq_one_letter_code
_entity_poly.pdbx_strand_id
1 'polypeptide(L)'
;MLHFVAGKMLAVVWLDSIYIASDDDPAPKWDVYNFLAGKMGVARPEKETLPPRSEQNKRCSNARLKRLGYRFTYSSYRHGYDYIRPFDS
;
A
#
# COMPACT_ATOMS: atom_id res chain seq x y z
N MET A 1 -3.94 -11.36 2.85
CA MET A 1 -5.31 -10.77 2.87
C MET A 1 -6.36 -11.75 2.36
N LEU A 2 -6.31 -12.22 1.10
CA LEU A 2 -7.30 -13.16 0.55
C LEU A 2 -7.47 -14.42 1.42
N HIS A 3 -6.37 -15.08 1.78
CA HIS A 3 -6.39 -16.24 2.68
C HIS A 3 -7.07 -15.95 4.03
N PHE A 4 -6.87 -14.75 4.59
CA PHE A 4 -7.52 -14.37 5.84
C PHE A 4 -9.03 -14.21 5.68
N VAL A 5 -9.49 -13.52 4.61
CA VAL A 5 -10.93 -13.35 4.35
C VAL A 5 -11.59 -14.69 4.05
N ALA A 6 -10.95 -15.57 3.27
CA ALA A 6 -11.41 -16.93 3.04
C ALA A 6 -11.49 -17.74 4.35
N GLY A 7 -10.50 -17.61 5.23
CA GLY A 7 -10.54 -18.21 6.56
C GLY A 7 -11.71 -17.73 7.42
N LYS A 8 -12.05 -16.44 7.37
CA LYS A 8 -13.25 -15.91 8.04
C LYS A 8 -14.55 -16.48 7.46
N MET A 9 -14.61 -16.64 6.14
CA MET A 9 -15.76 -17.26 5.46
C MET A 9 -15.95 -18.72 5.91
N LEU A 10 -14.87 -19.50 5.95
CA LEU A 10 -14.90 -20.90 6.42
C LEU A 10 -15.28 -21.00 7.90
N ALA A 11 -14.95 -19.99 8.70
CA ALA A 11 -15.37 -19.86 10.09
C ALA A 11 -16.80 -19.30 10.28
N VAL A 12 -17.58 -19.20 9.20
CA VAL A 12 -18.99 -18.76 9.22
C VAL A 12 -19.16 -17.33 9.77
N VAL A 13 -18.17 -16.46 9.55
CA VAL A 13 -18.26 -15.03 9.85
C VAL A 13 -19.04 -14.34 8.73
N TRP A 14 -19.98 -13.47 9.09
CA TRP A 14 -20.66 -12.59 8.12
C TRP A 14 -19.68 -11.59 7.49
N LEU A 15 -19.59 -11.59 6.16
CA LEU A 15 -18.66 -10.75 5.41
C LEU A 15 -19.40 -9.70 4.57
N ASP A 16 -18.82 -8.50 4.49
CA ASP A 16 -19.14 -7.53 3.44
C ASP A 16 -18.82 -8.09 2.04
N SER A 17 -19.50 -7.59 1.00
CA SER A 17 -19.31 -8.03 -0.39
C SER A 17 -17.95 -7.64 -0.98
N ILE A 18 -17.33 -6.58 -0.48
CA ILE A 18 -16.08 -6.01 -1.04
C ILE A 18 -15.17 -5.52 0.08
N TYR A 19 -13.90 -5.89 -0.01
CA TYR A 19 -12.79 -5.42 0.82
C TYR A 19 -11.68 -4.81 -0.05
N ILE A 20 -11.14 -3.67 0.37
CA ILE A 20 -10.00 -3.03 -0.30
C ILE A 20 -8.70 -3.44 0.40
N ALA A 21 -7.76 -3.98 -0.38
CA ALA A 21 -6.43 -4.40 0.08
C ALA A 21 -5.39 -3.29 -0.09
N SER A 22 -5.65 -2.11 0.48
CA SER A 22 -4.67 -1.00 0.57
C SER A 22 -4.03 -1.01 1.96
N ASP A 23 -2.76 -0.64 2.07
CA ASP A 23 -2.08 -0.46 3.36
C ASP A 23 -2.66 0.73 4.17
N ASP A 24 -2.06 1.02 5.33
CA ASP A 24 -2.51 2.10 6.22
C ASP A 24 -1.95 3.49 5.86
N ASP A 25 -1.05 3.59 4.86
CA ASP A 25 -0.26 4.79 4.60
C ASP A 25 -0.49 5.34 3.18
N PRO A 26 -1.63 6.04 2.95
CA PRO A 26 -1.92 6.65 1.66
C PRO A 26 -0.94 7.79 1.36
N ALA A 27 0.00 7.54 0.46
CA ALA A 27 1.06 8.47 0.10
C ALA A 27 0.88 9.11 -1.30
N PRO A 28 1.28 10.38 -1.49
CA PRO A 28 1.55 10.93 -2.81
C PRO A 28 2.62 10.12 -3.55
N LYS A 29 2.45 9.96 -4.87
CA LYS A 29 3.40 9.24 -5.73
C LYS A 29 4.85 9.72 -5.53
N TRP A 30 5.04 11.04 -5.47
CA TRP A 30 6.35 11.66 -5.33
C TRP A 30 7.01 11.42 -3.97
N ASP A 31 6.25 11.22 -2.90
CA ASP A 31 6.81 10.89 -1.58
C ASP A 31 7.40 9.49 -1.58
N VAL A 32 6.74 8.54 -2.25
CA VAL A 32 7.25 7.18 -2.44
C VAL A 32 8.53 7.20 -3.28
N TYR A 33 8.56 7.96 -4.38
CA TYR A 33 9.74 8.08 -5.23
C TYR A 33 10.94 8.70 -4.50
N ASN A 34 10.71 9.77 -3.74
CA ASN A 34 11.75 10.41 -2.95
C ASN A 34 12.30 9.48 -1.86
N PHE A 35 11.42 8.70 -1.22
CA PHE A 35 11.83 7.69 -0.24
C PHE A 35 12.72 6.61 -0.88
N LEU A 36 12.32 6.07 -2.04
CA LEU A 36 13.10 5.05 -2.74
C LEU A 36 14.45 5.59 -3.22
N ALA A 37 14.50 6.80 -3.78
CA ALA A 37 15.75 7.43 -4.19
C ALA A 37 16.73 7.56 -3.00
N GLY A 38 16.22 7.99 -1.84
CA GLY A 38 17.00 8.04 -0.60
C GLY A 38 17.50 6.66 -0.14
N LYS A 39 16.65 5.63 -0.24
CA LYS A 39 17.02 4.25 0.11
C LYS A 39 18.10 3.67 -0.81
N MET A 40 18.09 4.04 -2.09
CA MET A 40 19.03 3.55 -3.10
C MET A 40 20.29 4.41 -3.25
N GLY A 41 20.38 5.56 -2.56
CA GLY A 41 21.52 6.46 -2.68
C GLY A 41 21.62 7.17 -4.04
N VAL A 42 20.52 7.30 -4.76
CA VAL A 42 20.46 7.95 -6.08
C VAL A 42 19.84 9.34 -5.98
N ALA A 43 20.03 10.16 -7.03
CA ALA A 43 19.40 11.46 -7.11
C ALA A 43 17.86 11.34 -7.08
N ARG A 44 17.20 12.30 -6.42
CA ARG A 44 15.73 12.37 -6.42
C ARG A 44 15.22 12.65 -7.83
N PRO A 45 14.14 11.99 -8.28
CA PRO A 45 13.60 12.25 -9.61
C PRO A 45 12.99 13.66 -9.67
N GLU A 46 13.15 14.32 -10.82
CA GLU A 46 12.49 15.60 -11.07
C GLU A 46 10.98 15.42 -11.13
N LYS A 47 10.25 16.36 -10.53
CA LYS A 47 8.79 16.33 -10.53
C LYS A 47 8.27 16.72 -11.92
N GLU A 48 7.76 15.75 -12.67
CA GLU A 48 7.11 16.03 -13.94
C GLU A 48 5.88 16.93 -13.76
N THR A 49 5.79 17.99 -14.56
CA THR A 49 4.58 18.80 -14.73
C THR A 49 3.60 18.04 -15.60
N LEU A 50 2.67 17.34 -14.97
CA LEU A 50 1.64 16.61 -15.70
C LEU A 50 0.51 17.56 -16.15
N PRO A 51 -0.21 17.25 -17.25
CA PRO A 51 -1.37 18.03 -17.69
C PRO A 51 -2.43 18.15 -16.58
N PRO A 52 -3.27 19.19 -16.55
CA PRO A 52 -4.38 19.27 -15.59
C PRO A 52 -5.26 18.00 -15.63
N ARG A 53 -5.64 17.46 -14.46
CA ARG A 53 -6.42 16.20 -14.27
C ARG A 53 -5.72 14.87 -14.57
N SER A 54 -4.42 14.90 -14.87
CA SER A 54 -3.59 13.69 -15.01
C SER A 54 -3.35 12.95 -13.69
N GLU A 55 -3.36 13.66 -12.55
CA GLU A 55 -3.25 13.06 -11.23
C GLU A 55 -4.61 12.50 -10.79
N GLN A 56 -4.97 11.33 -11.33
CA GLN A 56 -6.06 10.54 -10.78
C GLN A 56 -5.51 9.59 -9.71
N ASN A 57 -5.56 10.04 -8.46
CA ASN A 57 -5.21 9.18 -7.33
C ASN A 57 -6.39 9.08 -6.35
N LYS A 58 -6.66 7.86 -5.88
CA LYS A 58 -7.74 7.60 -4.92
C LYS A 58 -7.13 7.27 -3.58
N ARG A 59 -7.67 7.86 -2.51
CA ARG A 59 -7.39 7.41 -1.14
C ARG A 59 -8.37 6.29 -0.82
N CYS A 60 -7.87 5.06 -0.77
CA CYS A 60 -8.66 3.88 -0.48
C CYS A 60 -8.69 3.59 1.01
N SER A 61 -9.88 3.31 1.56
CA SER A 61 -10.03 2.92 2.97
C SER A 61 -10.02 1.40 3.12
N ASN A 62 -9.13 0.90 3.98
CA ASN A 62 -9.04 -0.52 4.36
C ASN A 62 -9.85 -0.85 5.63
N ALA A 63 -10.69 0.07 6.11
CA ALA A 63 -11.35 -0.04 7.41
C ALA A 63 -12.20 -1.33 7.57
N ARG A 64 -12.88 -1.77 6.50
CA ARG A 64 -13.64 -3.05 6.50
C ARG A 64 -12.74 -4.23 6.82
N LEU A 65 -11.57 -4.28 6.18
CA LEU A 65 -10.62 -5.36 6.35
C LEU A 65 -10.03 -5.35 7.77
N LYS A 66 -9.71 -4.17 8.32
CA LYS A 66 -9.20 -4.03 9.69
C LYS A 66 -10.24 -4.38 10.76
N ARG A 67 -11.52 -4.03 10.55
CA ARG A 67 -12.60 -4.41 11.46
C ARG A 67 -12.78 -5.92 11.58
N LEU A 68 -12.48 -6.69 10.52
CA LEU A 68 -12.45 -8.16 10.60
C LEU A 68 -11.29 -8.71 11.47
N GLY A 69 -10.35 -7.85 11.86
CA GLY A 69 -9.16 -8.21 12.62
C GLY A 69 -7.92 -8.47 11.77
N TYR A 70 -7.92 -8.08 10.48
CA TYR A 70 -6.72 -8.22 9.65
C TYR A 70 -5.63 -7.26 10.12
N ARG A 71 -4.41 -7.78 10.22
CA ARG A 71 -3.20 -6.99 10.49
C ARG A 71 -2.27 -7.11 9.28
N PHE A 72 -1.86 -5.98 8.76
CA PHE A 72 -0.89 -5.94 7.67
C PHE A 72 0.50 -6.31 8.19
N THR A 73 1.20 -7.20 7.50
CA THR A 73 2.63 -7.45 7.73
C THR A 73 3.44 -6.18 7.46
N TYR A 74 3.07 -5.45 6.41
CA TYR A 74 3.64 -4.15 6.06
C TYR A 74 2.50 -3.12 6.02
N SER A 75 2.38 -2.33 7.08
CA SER A 75 1.31 -1.33 7.23
C SER A 75 1.55 -0.05 6.42
N SER A 76 2.75 0.14 5.87
CA SER A 76 3.10 1.29 5.04
C SER A 76 4.03 0.89 3.91
N TYR A 77 4.06 1.70 2.85
CA TYR A 77 5.03 1.54 1.78
C TYR A 77 6.47 1.55 2.30
N ARG A 78 6.78 2.35 3.33
CA ARG A 78 8.12 2.39 3.95
C ARG A 78 8.49 1.04 4.54
N HIS A 79 7.63 0.47 5.38
CA HIS A 79 7.86 -0.86 5.97
C HIS A 79 8.03 -1.94 4.88
N GLY A 80 7.19 -1.90 3.84
CA GLY A 80 7.23 -2.88 2.76
C GLY A 80 8.52 -2.80 1.95
N TYR A 81 8.90 -1.60 1.52
CA TYR A 81 10.15 -1.39 0.80
C TYR A 81 11.39 -1.58 1.67
N ASP A 82 11.30 -1.36 2.99
CA ASP A 82 12.42 -1.64 3.91
C ASP A 82 12.74 -3.13 4.04
N TYR A 83 11.73 -3.98 3.91
CA TYR A 83 11.91 -5.42 3.88
C TYR A 83 12.52 -5.93 2.57
N ILE A 84 12.24 -5.26 1.45
CA ILE A 84 12.80 -5.62 0.16
C ILE A 84 14.28 -5.19 0.13
N ARG A 85 15.18 -6.17 0.07
CA ARG A 85 16.60 -5.89 -0.19
C ARG A 85 16.76 -5.49 -1.66
N PRO A 86 17.62 -4.50 -1.97
CA PRO A 86 18.04 -4.27 -3.34
C PRO A 86 18.55 -5.59 -3.94
N PHE A 87 18.24 -5.85 -5.21
CA PHE A 87 18.83 -6.99 -5.91
C PHE A 87 20.36 -6.83 -5.89
N ASP A 88 21.07 -7.81 -5.34
CA ASP A 88 22.53 -7.87 -5.42
C ASP A 88 22.92 -7.80 -6.91
N SER A 89 23.77 -6.85 -7.27
CA SER A 89 24.28 -6.62 -8.63
C SER A 89 25.49 -7.51 -8.92
#